data_AF-A0A7J6Q7X8-F1
#
_entry.id   AF-A0A7J6Q7X8-F1
#
_cell.length_a   1.000
_cell.length_b   1.000
_cell.length_c   1.000
_cell.angle_alpha   90.00
_cell.angle_beta   90.00
_cell.angle_gamma   90.00
#
_symmetry.space_group_name_H-M   'P 1'
#
loop_
_entity.id
_entity.type
_entity.pdbx_description
1 polymer ?
#
loop_
_entity_poly.entity_id
_entity_poly.type
_entity_poly.pdbx_seq_one_letter_code
_entity_poly.pdbx_strand_id
1 'polypeptide(L)'
;AHLEKNQKKIARIKKKMVQFLSGFTGGPKLYDADALKPVHYDMNITDYHFDAILELFDASFTALNVHPAAKEDLIVALGKVRRDITTGCTVRMEKARTSVKAGGDGYMFKKLKGKEGIAEFMDRLYEIINADARLKSFFKDKNIGKVKAGQTIYLEELFGGEKAYKGRDLVSVHKDMGVDDFTFDCFMMDCEKALYCLGYDDATVDEVLFLLEPIRALVLNKARGIGSQQKMVKGKSVLERLGGELNLEAVVETMHFGCQQDPRIKYFFSIDPEKQENQKTKIAQVLIGLCGGPQRYDLEQLQPFHFNMNITDFHFDAVLENIQ
;
A
#
# COMPACT_ATOMS: atom_id res chain seq x y z
N ALA A 1 -31.77 -8.59 -11.74
CA ALA A 1 -31.52 -7.16 -11.41
C ALA A 1 -30.05 -6.84 -11.03
N HIS A 2 -29.55 -7.16 -9.83
CA HIS A 2 -28.18 -6.77 -9.40
C HIS A 2 -27.07 -7.55 -10.13
N LEU A 3 -27.27 -8.86 -10.36
CA LEU A 3 -26.36 -9.70 -11.14
C LEU A 3 -26.27 -9.27 -12.63
N GLU A 4 -27.39 -8.89 -13.24
CA GLU A 4 -27.41 -8.36 -14.62
C GLU A 4 -26.80 -6.96 -14.75
N LYS A 5 -26.97 -6.11 -13.73
CA LYS A 5 -26.27 -4.81 -13.63
C LYS A 5 -24.75 -5.03 -13.55
N ASN A 6 -24.29 -6.04 -12.82
CA ASN A 6 -22.87 -6.41 -12.77
C ASN A 6 -22.35 -6.94 -14.10
N GLN A 7 -23.10 -7.79 -14.81
CA GLN A 7 -22.69 -8.26 -16.14
C GLN A 7 -22.59 -7.12 -17.17
N LYS A 8 -23.57 -6.21 -17.22
CA LYS A 8 -23.52 -5.03 -18.11
C LYS A 8 -22.35 -4.11 -17.75
N LYS A 9 -22.09 -3.90 -16.45
CA LYS A 9 -20.93 -3.13 -15.97
C LYS A 9 -19.61 -3.78 -16.43
N ILE A 10 -19.46 -5.09 -16.22
CA ILE A 10 -18.28 -5.86 -16.64
C ILE A 10 -18.10 -5.79 -18.16
N ALA A 11 -19.17 -5.96 -18.95
CA ALA A 11 -19.09 -5.86 -20.41
C ALA A 11 -18.62 -4.46 -20.87
N ARG A 12 -19.11 -3.39 -20.21
CA ARG A 12 -18.67 -2.02 -20.47
C ARG A 12 -17.19 -1.83 -20.13
N ILE A 13 -16.74 -2.34 -18.99
CA ILE A 13 -15.32 -2.27 -18.57
C ILE A 13 -14.45 -3.02 -19.57
N LYS A 14 -14.81 -4.25 -19.94
CA LYS A 14 -14.10 -5.04 -20.97
C LYS A 14 -13.98 -4.28 -22.29
N LYS A 15 -15.07 -3.67 -22.75
CA LYS A 15 -15.07 -2.85 -23.98
C LYS A 15 -14.09 -1.68 -23.88
N LYS A 16 -14.08 -0.97 -22.75
CA LYS A 16 -13.17 0.16 -22.51
C LYS A 16 -11.71 -0.29 -22.39
N MET A 17 -11.44 -1.40 -21.72
CA MET A 17 -10.09 -1.98 -21.63
C MET A 17 -9.56 -2.39 -23.02
N VAL A 18 -10.39 -3.01 -23.87
CA VAL A 18 -9.99 -3.33 -25.25
C VAL A 18 -9.74 -2.07 -26.07
N GLN A 19 -10.55 -1.01 -25.89
CA GLN A 19 -10.31 0.28 -26.54
C GLN A 19 -8.99 0.90 -26.08
N PHE A 20 -8.73 0.89 -24.77
CA PHE A 20 -7.49 1.36 -24.18
C PHE A 20 -6.29 0.62 -24.74
N LEU A 21 -6.22 -0.71 -24.58
CA LEU A 21 -5.09 -1.50 -25.07
C LEU A 21 -4.91 -1.37 -26.58
N SER A 22 -6.00 -1.39 -27.36
CA SER A 22 -5.93 -1.23 -28.81
C SER A 22 -5.39 0.15 -29.21
N GLY A 23 -5.80 1.24 -28.58
CA GLY A 23 -5.29 2.57 -28.92
C GLY A 23 -3.87 2.80 -28.43
N PHE A 24 -3.59 2.32 -27.22
CA PHE A 24 -2.32 2.48 -26.55
C PHE A 24 -1.18 1.71 -27.23
N THR A 25 -1.49 0.62 -27.93
CA THR A 25 -0.52 -0.19 -28.71
C THR A 25 -0.48 0.15 -30.20
N GLY A 26 -1.12 1.26 -30.62
CA GLY A 26 -1.09 1.72 -32.01
C GLY A 26 -2.12 1.09 -32.95
N GLY A 27 -3.11 0.40 -32.40
CA GLY A 27 -4.26 -0.10 -33.14
C GLY A 27 -5.29 1.00 -33.51
N PRO A 28 -6.31 0.65 -34.29
CA PRO A 28 -7.20 1.63 -34.95
C PRO A 28 -8.21 2.31 -34.01
N LYS A 29 -8.34 1.83 -32.77
CA LYS A 29 -9.30 2.38 -31.81
C LYS A 29 -8.63 3.49 -31.01
N LEU A 30 -9.15 4.70 -31.05
CA LEU A 30 -8.68 5.78 -30.20
C LEU A 30 -9.17 5.57 -28.77
N TYR A 31 -8.27 5.79 -27.81
CA TYR A 31 -8.59 5.91 -26.40
C TYR A 31 -8.11 7.27 -25.91
N ASP A 32 -8.96 7.97 -25.18
CA ASP A 32 -8.65 9.25 -24.58
C ASP A 32 -7.84 9.02 -23.30
N ALA A 33 -6.53 9.24 -23.37
CA ALA A 33 -5.63 9.09 -22.22
C ALA A 33 -5.96 10.08 -21.09
N ASP A 34 -6.48 11.27 -21.42
CA ASP A 34 -6.86 12.28 -20.43
C ASP A 34 -8.04 11.81 -19.57
N ALA A 35 -8.81 10.83 -20.05
CA ALA A 35 -9.89 10.22 -19.29
C ALA A 35 -9.41 9.21 -18.22
N LEU A 36 -8.14 8.77 -18.22
CA LEU A 36 -7.65 7.80 -17.22
C LEU A 36 -7.67 8.38 -15.81
N LYS A 37 -7.14 9.59 -15.64
CA LYS A 37 -7.02 10.17 -14.30
C LYS A 37 -8.36 10.45 -13.63
N PRO A 38 -9.32 11.14 -14.28
CA PRO A 38 -10.61 11.43 -13.66
C PRO A 38 -11.39 10.18 -13.26
N VAL A 39 -11.35 9.10 -14.05
CA VAL A 39 -12.15 7.90 -13.74
C VAL A 39 -11.55 7.06 -12.62
N HIS A 40 -10.25 7.16 -12.37
CA HIS A 40 -9.57 6.42 -11.29
C HIS A 40 -9.30 7.28 -10.05
N TYR A 41 -9.56 8.59 -10.09
CA TYR A 41 -9.18 9.52 -9.02
C TYR A 41 -9.76 9.14 -7.64
N ASP A 42 -11.05 8.80 -7.62
CA ASP A 42 -11.76 8.41 -6.41
C ASP A 42 -11.62 6.91 -6.08
N MET A 43 -10.78 6.19 -6.83
CA MET A 43 -10.49 4.78 -6.53
C MET A 43 -9.29 4.66 -5.59
N ASN A 44 -9.32 3.65 -4.72
CA ASN A 44 -8.21 3.31 -3.83
C ASN A 44 -7.18 2.41 -4.53
N ILE A 45 -6.76 2.77 -5.76
CA ILE A 45 -5.76 2.02 -6.53
C ILE A 45 -4.36 2.50 -6.15
N THR A 46 -3.58 1.61 -5.55
CA THR A 46 -2.19 1.83 -5.13
C THR A 46 -1.23 1.28 -6.18
N ASP A 47 0.07 1.49 -6.00
CA ASP A 47 1.08 0.87 -6.86
C ASP A 47 1.04 -0.66 -6.79
N TYR A 48 0.81 -1.23 -5.61
CA TYR A 48 0.56 -2.67 -5.45
C TYR A 48 -0.59 -3.17 -6.34
N HIS A 49 -1.74 -2.46 -6.35
CA HIS A 49 -2.87 -2.82 -7.20
C HIS A 49 -2.53 -2.71 -8.70
N PHE A 50 -1.75 -1.71 -9.08
CA PHE A 50 -1.32 -1.53 -10.46
C PHE A 50 -0.34 -2.63 -10.90
N ASP A 51 0.60 -3.00 -10.03
CA ASP A 51 1.59 -4.06 -10.26
C ASP A 51 0.92 -5.42 -10.40
N ALA A 52 -0.05 -5.73 -9.54
CA ALA A 52 -0.86 -6.95 -9.67
C ALA A 52 -1.57 -7.04 -11.04
N ILE A 53 -2.01 -5.91 -11.60
CA ILE A 53 -2.60 -5.89 -12.95
C ILE A 53 -1.54 -6.11 -14.04
N LEU A 54 -0.34 -5.55 -13.90
CA LEU A 54 0.76 -5.79 -14.83
C LEU A 54 1.19 -7.27 -14.82
N GLU A 55 1.27 -7.90 -13.65
CA GLU A 55 1.55 -9.33 -13.51
C GLU A 55 0.47 -10.19 -14.19
N LEU A 56 -0.80 -9.83 -14.02
CA LEU A 56 -1.90 -10.52 -14.71
C LEU A 56 -1.83 -10.36 -16.23
N PHE A 57 -1.39 -9.20 -16.72
CA PHE A 57 -1.13 -9.00 -18.14
C PHE A 57 0.04 -9.88 -18.61
N ASP A 58 1.15 -9.90 -17.89
CA ASP A 58 2.32 -10.72 -18.22
C ASP A 58 1.97 -12.22 -18.30
N ALA A 59 1.26 -12.73 -17.29
CA ALA A 59 0.79 -14.11 -17.24
C ALA A 59 -0.15 -14.43 -18.42
N SER A 60 -1.05 -13.50 -18.75
CA SER A 60 -1.99 -13.65 -19.86
C SER A 60 -1.27 -13.69 -21.22
N PHE A 61 -0.30 -12.80 -21.45
CA PHE A 61 0.47 -12.77 -22.69
C PHE A 61 1.38 -13.98 -22.85
N THR A 62 1.95 -14.46 -21.74
CA THR A 62 2.71 -15.71 -21.70
C THR A 62 1.81 -16.90 -22.08
N ALA A 63 0.61 -17.00 -21.52
CA ALA A 63 -0.35 -18.04 -21.88
C ALA A 63 -0.81 -17.97 -23.35
N LEU A 64 -0.80 -16.79 -23.96
CA LEU A 64 -1.12 -16.56 -25.36
C LEU A 64 0.09 -16.73 -26.31
N ASN A 65 1.27 -17.08 -25.79
CA ASN A 65 2.52 -17.20 -26.55
C ASN A 65 2.89 -15.91 -27.32
N VAL A 66 2.61 -14.75 -26.74
CA VAL A 66 3.10 -13.47 -27.30
C VAL A 66 4.63 -13.43 -27.22
N HIS A 67 5.28 -12.89 -28.24
CA HIS A 67 6.73 -12.79 -28.29
C HIS A 67 7.28 -12.02 -27.07
N PRO A 68 8.32 -12.52 -26.37
CA PRO A 68 8.83 -11.91 -25.13
C PRO A 68 9.16 -10.42 -25.27
N ALA A 69 9.83 -10.02 -26.36
CA ALA A 69 10.14 -8.61 -26.60
C ALA A 69 8.88 -7.71 -26.70
N ALA A 70 7.82 -8.19 -27.36
CA ALA A 70 6.57 -7.44 -27.48
C ALA A 70 5.82 -7.34 -26.14
N LYS A 71 5.95 -8.36 -25.28
CA LYS A 71 5.42 -8.36 -23.91
C LYS A 71 6.15 -7.31 -23.07
N GLU A 72 7.48 -7.29 -23.12
CA GLU A 72 8.30 -6.31 -22.41
C GLU A 72 7.98 -4.88 -22.84
N ASP A 73 7.94 -4.63 -24.15
CA ASP A 73 7.55 -3.32 -24.71
C ASP A 73 6.18 -2.86 -24.20
N LEU A 74 5.21 -3.77 -24.10
CA LEU A 74 3.88 -3.47 -23.61
C LEU A 74 3.86 -3.16 -22.12
N ILE A 75 4.57 -3.93 -21.29
CA ILE A 75 4.66 -3.66 -19.85
C ILE A 75 5.31 -2.29 -19.60
N VAL A 76 6.42 -1.99 -20.30
CA VAL A 76 7.07 -0.67 -20.25
C VAL A 76 6.12 0.43 -20.69
N ALA A 77 5.34 0.21 -21.76
CA ALA A 77 4.36 1.16 -22.21
C ALA A 77 3.27 1.38 -21.13
N LEU A 78 2.67 0.31 -20.59
CA LEU A 78 1.62 0.40 -19.58
C LEU A 78 2.09 1.13 -18.32
N GLY A 79 3.36 0.96 -17.94
CA GLY A 79 3.98 1.71 -16.85
C GLY A 79 3.86 3.24 -16.99
N LYS A 80 3.75 3.77 -18.22
CA LYS A 80 3.62 5.22 -18.47
C LYS A 80 2.29 5.81 -17.98
N VAL A 81 1.23 5.01 -17.88
CA VAL A 81 -0.09 5.48 -17.40
C VAL A 81 -0.32 5.25 -15.91
N ARG A 82 0.65 4.65 -15.21
CA ARG A 82 0.57 4.37 -13.76
C ARG A 82 0.12 5.60 -12.98
N ARG A 83 0.81 6.72 -13.18
CA ARG A 83 0.54 7.96 -12.46
C ARG A 83 -0.90 8.42 -12.66
N ASP A 84 -1.44 8.31 -13.86
CA ASP A 84 -2.82 8.72 -14.12
C ASP A 84 -3.81 7.85 -13.32
N ILE A 85 -3.49 6.59 -13.08
CA ILE A 85 -4.34 5.66 -12.33
C ILE A 85 -4.13 5.77 -10.81
N THR A 86 -2.90 5.87 -10.32
CA THR A 86 -2.59 5.82 -8.88
C THR A 86 -2.62 7.17 -8.18
N THR A 87 -2.44 8.30 -8.91
CA THR A 87 -2.38 9.65 -8.31
C THR A 87 -3.59 9.99 -7.44
N GLY A 88 -4.78 9.49 -7.80
CA GLY A 88 -6.00 9.72 -7.04
C GLY A 88 -5.87 9.27 -5.59
N CYS A 89 -5.62 7.98 -5.41
CA CYS A 89 -5.36 7.37 -4.10
C CYS A 89 -4.23 8.09 -3.37
N THR A 90 -3.08 8.28 -4.04
CA THR A 90 -1.88 8.90 -3.44
C THR A 90 -2.17 10.30 -2.89
N VAL A 91 -2.83 11.17 -3.67
CA VAL A 91 -3.18 12.54 -3.24
C VAL A 91 -4.23 12.54 -2.13
N ARG A 92 -5.24 11.68 -2.23
CA ARG A 92 -6.31 11.60 -1.23
C ARG A 92 -5.78 11.13 0.13
N MET A 93 -4.92 10.10 0.14
CA MET A 93 -4.27 9.62 1.36
C MET A 93 -3.35 10.67 2.00
N GLU A 94 -2.64 11.48 1.21
CA GLU A 94 -1.80 12.56 1.74
C GLU A 94 -2.63 13.71 2.35
N LYS A 95 -3.77 14.03 1.74
CA LYS A 95 -4.72 14.99 2.32
C LYS A 95 -5.29 14.46 3.64
N ALA A 96 -5.68 13.19 3.67
CA ALA A 96 -6.14 12.51 4.87
C ALA A 96 -5.08 12.53 5.99
N ARG A 97 -3.83 12.17 5.68
CA ARG A 97 -2.69 12.24 6.60
C ARG A 97 -2.54 13.63 7.21
N THR A 98 -2.55 14.66 6.35
CA THR A 98 -2.39 16.05 6.79
C THR A 98 -3.55 16.50 7.67
N SER A 99 -4.78 16.15 7.31
CA SER A 99 -6.01 16.44 8.07
C SER A 99 -5.99 15.80 9.45
N VAL A 100 -5.71 14.49 9.52
CA VAL A 100 -5.58 13.73 10.78
C VAL A 100 -4.50 14.33 11.67
N LYS A 101 -3.32 14.62 11.10
CA LYS A 101 -2.21 15.23 11.84
C LYS A 101 -2.57 16.62 12.39
N ALA A 102 -3.26 17.44 11.60
CA ALA A 102 -3.70 18.77 12.03
C ALA A 102 -4.82 18.71 13.09
N GLY A 103 -5.66 17.69 13.04
CA GLY A 103 -6.75 17.48 13.99
C GLY A 103 -6.29 17.08 15.40
N GLY A 104 -5.16 16.37 15.51
CA GLY A 104 -4.58 15.92 16.78
C GLY A 104 -5.38 14.81 17.47
N ASP A 105 -5.08 14.59 18.76
CA ASP A 105 -5.62 13.45 19.52
C ASP A 105 -7.15 13.49 19.64
N GLY A 106 -7.79 12.36 19.34
CA GLY A 106 -9.24 12.20 19.39
C GLY A 106 -10.00 12.93 18.28
N TYR A 107 -9.31 13.52 17.30
CA TYR A 107 -9.94 14.13 16.13
C TYR A 107 -10.88 13.15 15.43
N MET A 108 -10.37 11.97 15.11
CA MET A 108 -11.13 10.99 14.35
C MET A 108 -12.29 10.43 15.19
N PHE A 109 -12.07 10.18 16.49
CA PHE A 109 -13.11 9.76 17.41
C PHE A 109 -14.29 10.75 17.44
N LYS A 110 -14.02 12.06 17.57
CA LYS A 110 -15.05 13.10 17.54
C LYS A 110 -15.77 13.17 16.19
N LYS A 111 -15.01 13.11 15.09
CA LYS A 111 -15.55 13.19 13.72
C LYS A 111 -16.44 11.98 13.38
N LEU A 112 -16.12 10.82 13.93
CA LEU A 112 -16.96 9.62 13.87
C LEU A 112 -18.08 9.59 14.94
N LYS A 113 -18.43 10.73 15.54
CA LYS A 113 -19.51 10.87 16.54
C LYS A 113 -19.28 10.04 17.81
N GLY A 114 -18.02 9.86 18.18
CA GLY A 114 -17.60 9.14 19.38
C GLY A 114 -17.95 7.65 19.33
N LYS A 115 -18.20 7.09 20.51
CA LYS A 115 -18.44 5.66 20.68
C LYS A 115 -19.66 5.17 19.91
N GLU A 116 -20.74 5.95 19.92
CA GLU A 116 -22.00 5.59 19.30
C GLU A 116 -21.86 5.47 17.78
N GLY A 117 -21.18 6.42 17.13
CA GLY A 117 -20.97 6.36 15.68
C GLY A 117 -19.96 5.27 15.27
N ILE A 118 -18.95 4.99 16.09
CA ILE A 118 -18.05 3.83 15.85
C ILE A 118 -18.82 2.52 15.98
N ALA A 119 -19.70 2.38 16.98
CA ALA A 119 -20.54 1.20 17.12
C ALA A 119 -21.49 1.03 15.92
N GLU A 120 -22.09 2.12 15.43
CA GLU A 120 -22.94 2.12 14.23
C GLU A 120 -22.15 1.72 12.96
N PHE A 121 -20.93 2.24 12.81
CA PHE A 121 -19.99 1.82 11.77
C PHE A 121 -19.70 0.32 11.83
N MET A 122 -19.40 -0.20 13.03
CA MET A 122 -19.13 -1.62 13.23
C MET A 122 -20.35 -2.50 12.95
N ASP A 123 -21.54 -2.06 13.34
CA ASP A 123 -22.80 -2.77 13.03
C ASP A 123 -22.99 -2.87 11.51
N ARG A 124 -22.90 -1.73 10.81
CA ARG A 124 -23.03 -1.70 9.35
C ARG A 124 -21.96 -2.52 8.63
N LEU A 125 -20.71 -2.46 9.10
CA LEU A 125 -19.60 -3.21 8.53
C LEU A 125 -19.86 -4.72 8.60
N TYR A 126 -20.33 -5.23 9.74
CA TYR A 126 -20.61 -6.66 9.89
C TYR A 126 -21.85 -7.13 9.10
N GLU A 127 -22.83 -6.27 8.87
CA GLU A 127 -23.91 -6.56 7.91
C GLU A 127 -23.35 -6.79 6.49
N ILE A 128 -22.44 -5.92 6.06
CA ILE A 128 -21.81 -5.98 4.73
C ILE A 128 -20.89 -7.20 4.62
N ILE A 129 -20.01 -7.43 5.61
CA ILE A 129 -19.08 -8.58 5.64
C ILE A 129 -19.86 -9.90 5.58
N ASN A 130 -21.00 -10.00 6.27
CA ASN A 130 -21.81 -11.22 6.26
C ASN A 130 -22.45 -11.49 4.88
N ALA A 131 -22.67 -10.45 4.08
CA ALA A 131 -23.12 -10.57 2.70
C ALA A 131 -21.96 -10.78 1.71
N ASP A 132 -20.72 -10.45 2.08
CA ASP A 132 -19.55 -10.59 1.21
C ASP A 132 -19.04 -12.04 1.19
N ALA A 133 -19.21 -12.70 0.03
CA ALA A 133 -18.72 -14.06 -0.19
C ALA A 133 -17.19 -14.20 -0.06
N ARG A 134 -16.44 -13.09 -0.21
CA ARG A 134 -14.98 -13.05 -0.10
C ARG A 134 -14.51 -13.12 1.36
N LEU A 135 -15.32 -12.63 2.30
CA LEU A 135 -14.93 -12.47 3.72
C LEU A 135 -15.73 -13.33 4.68
N LYS A 136 -17.01 -13.63 4.40
CA LYS A 136 -17.92 -14.28 5.35
C LYS A 136 -17.41 -15.61 5.90
N SER A 137 -16.61 -16.35 5.14
CA SER A 137 -16.05 -17.66 5.55
C SER A 137 -15.08 -17.55 6.73
N PHE A 138 -14.34 -16.45 6.87
CA PHE A 138 -13.41 -16.23 7.99
C PHE A 138 -14.14 -16.13 9.34
N PHE A 139 -15.42 -15.73 9.29
CA PHE A 139 -16.26 -15.50 10.45
C PHE A 139 -17.24 -16.65 10.72
N LYS A 140 -17.22 -17.69 9.88
CA LYS A 140 -18.01 -18.90 10.09
C LYS A 140 -17.62 -19.55 11.43
N ASP A 141 -18.62 -19.95 12.20
CA ASP A 141 -18.46 -20.60 13.52
C ASP A 141 -17.78 -19.72 14.58
N LYS A 142 -17.64 -18.40 14.34
CA LYS A 142 -17.15 -17.43 15.32
C LYS A 142 -18.29 -16.73 16.05
N ASN A 143 -18.03 -16.30 17.29
CA ASN A 143 -18.95 -15.43 18.00
C ASN A 143 -18.81 -13.98 17.49
N ILE A 144 -19.59 -13.63 16.47
CA ILE A 144 -19.55 -12.30 15.83
C ILE A 144 -19.76 -11.18 16.83
N GLY A 145 -20.63 -11.36 17.82
CA GLY A 145 -20.84 -10.36 18.87
C GLY A 145 -19.56 -10.05 19.64
N LYS A 146 -18.78 -11.07 20.02
CA LYS A 146 -17.48 -10.88 20.68
C LYS A 146 -16.43 -10.29 19.76
N VAL A 147 -16.36 -10.72 18.50
CA VAL A 147 -15.38 -10.17 17.54
C VAL A 147 -15.68 -8.70 17.27
N LYS A 148 -16.93 -8.36 16.98
CA LYS A 148 -17.39 -6.98 16.78
C LYS A 148 -17.11 -6.11 18.00
N ALA A 149 -17.44 -6.57 19.20
CA ALA A 149 -17.17 -5.82 20.43
C ALA A 149 -15.66 -5.56 20.64
N GLY A 150 -14.82 -6.57 20.39
CA GLY A 150 -13.36 -6.42 20.47
C GLY A 150 -12.81 -5.42 19.45
N GLN A 151 -13.24 -5.52 18.20
CA GLN A 151 -12.85 -4.58 17.15
C GLN A 151 -13.38 -3.17 17.40
N THR A 152 -14.58 -3.02 17.94
CA THR A 152 -15.14 -1.70 18.29
C THR A 152 -14.23 -1.00 19.29
N ILE A 153 -13.79 -1.70 20.36
CA ILE A 153 -12.87 -1.15 21.35
C ILE A 153 -11.51 -0.82 20.72
N TYR A 154 -11.00 -1.69 19.84
CA TYR A 154 -9.74 -1.43 19.14
C TYR A 154 -9.80 -0.18 18.26
N LEU A 155 -10.90 0.02 17.52
CA LEU A 155 -11.09 1.21 16.69
C LEU A 155 -11.39 2.46 17.52
N GLU A 156 -12.10 2.33 18.64
CA GLU A 156 -12.24 3.43 19.61
C GLU A 156 -10.86 3.95 20.03
N GLU A 157 -9.94 3.07 20.44
CA GLU A 157 -8.56 3.45 20.77
C GLU A 157 -7.82 4.05 19.58
N LEU A 158 -7.85 3.39 18.42
CA LEU A 158 -7.16 3.82 17.20
C LEU A 158 -7.55 5.25 16.79
N PHE A 159 -8.81 5.61 16.96
CA PHE A 159 -9.33 6.93 16.59
C PHE A 159 -9.16 7.98 17.69
N GLY A 160 -8.55 7.61 18.82
CA GLY A 160 -8.22 8.51 19.94
C GLY A 160 -9.31 8.60 21.02
N GLY A 161 -10.11 7.54 21.17
CA GLY A 161 -11.05 7.38 22.28
C GLY A 161 -10.35 7.02 23.60
N GLU A 162 -11.05 7.21 24.72
CA GLU A 162 -10.46 7.05 26.07
C GLU A 162 -10.21 5.59 26.47
N LYS A 163 -10.86 4.63 25.80
CA LYS A 163 -10.75 3.21 26.14
C LYS A 163 -9.57 2.57 25.43
N ALA A 164 -8.59 2.14 26.22
CA ALA A 164 -7.51 1.28 25.73
C ALA A 164 -8.01 -0.14 25.42
N TYR A 165 -7.60 -0.68 24.28
CA TYR A 165 -7.80 -2.07 23.92
C TYR A 165 -6.89 -2.97 24.76
N LYS A 166 -7.51 -3.90 25.48
CA LYS A 166 -6.83 -4.89 26.35
C LYS A 166 -6.92 -6.31 25.79
N GLY A 167 -7.30 -6.45 24.52
CA GLY A 167 -7.43 -7.74 23.88
C GLY A 167 -6.08 -8.30 23.44
N ARG A 168 -6.12 -9.44 22.76
CA ARG A 168 -4.93 -10.07 22.15
C ARG A 168 -4.37 -9.18 21.05
N ASP A 169 -3.05 -9.19 20.87
CA ASP A 169 -2.38 -8.44 19.81
C ASP A 169 -2.80 -8.95 18.42
N LEU A 170 -2.79 -8.05 17.43
CA LEU A 170 -3.32 -8.35 16.10
C LEU A 170 -2.52 -9.44 15.38
N VAL A 171 -1.19 -9.48 15.55
CA VAL A 171 -0.32 -10.50 14.94
C VAL A 171 -0.73 -11.88 15.44
N SER A 172 -0.80 -12.07 16.76
CA SER A 172 -1.21 -13.35 17.35
C SER A 172 -2.64 -13.75 17.03
N VAL A 173 -3.57 -12.81 16.90
CA VAL A 173 -4.97 -13.10 16.56
C VAL A 173 -5.12 -13.61 15.14
N HIS A 174 -4.37 -13.01 14.20
CA HIS A 174 -4.46 -13.34 12.77
C HIS A 174 -3.43 -14.38 12.32
N LYS A 175 -2.55 -14.81 13.23
CA LYS A 175 -1.64 -15.93 13.02
C LYS A 175 -2.44 -17.17 12.60
N ASP A 176 -2.04 -17.76 11.48
CA ASP A 176 -2.64 -18.97 10.89
C ASP A 176 -4.07 -18.81 10.35
N MET A 177 -4.58 -17.57 10.20
CA MET A 177 -5.87 -17.31 9.57
C MET A 177 -5.82 -17.33 8.03
N GLY A 178 -4.62 -17.31 7.43
CA GLY A 178 -4.46 -17.27 5.97
C GLY A 178 -4.95 -15.98 5.32
N VAL A 179 -4.95 -14.87 6.06
CA VAL A 179 -5.30 -13.55 5.53
C VAL A 179 -4.14 -13.05 4.65
N ASP A 180 -4.46 -12.66 3.42
CA ASP A 180 -3.56 -12.09 2.44
C ASP A 180 -3.97 -10.65 2.06
N ASP A 181 -3.19 -9.98 1.21
CA ASP A 181 -3.47 -8.60 0.79
C ASP A 181 -4.85 -8.48 0.15
N PHE A 182 -5.24 -9.43 -0.70
CA PHE A 182 -6.57 -9.47 -1.31
C PHE A 182 -7.68 -9.48 -0.27
N THR A 183 -7.57 -10.32 0.76
CA THR A 183 -8.55 -10.41 1.84
C THR A 183 -8.61 -9.09 2.63
N PHE A 184 -7.46 -8.48 2.91
CA PHE A 184 -7.41 -7.19 3.60
C PHE A 184 -7.99 -6.06 2.75
N ASP A 185 -7.74 -6.03 1.44
CA ASP A 185 -8.35 -5.07 0.52
C ASP A 185 -9.87 -5.22 0.46
N CYS A 186 -10.36 -6.47 0.46
CA CYS A 186 -11.80 -6.72 0.55
C CYS A 186 -12.40 -6.14 1.84
N PHE A 187 -11.70 -6.26 2.96
CA PHE A 187 -12.11 -5.67 4.24
C PHE A 187 -12.12 -4.13 4.17
N MET A 188 -11.07 -3.51 3.62
CA MET A 188 -11.00 -2.05 3.42
C MET A 188 -12.14 -1.54 2.53
N MET A 189 -12.48 -2.26 1.46
CA MET A 189 -13.63 -1.94 0.61
C MET A 189 -14.96 -2.04 1.35
N ASP A 190 -15.11 -2.99 2.28
CA ASP A 190 -16.33 -3.12 3.07
C ASP A 190 -16.43 -2.04 4.15
N CYS A 191 -15.29 -1.60 4.73
CA CYS A 191 -15.20 -0.41 5.57
C CYS A 191 -15.66 0.84 4.81
N GLU A 192 -15.12 1.07 3.62
CA GLU A 192 -15.50 2.17 2.74
C GLU A 192 -17.02 2.19 2.46
N LYS A 193 -17.58 1.05 2.04
CA LYS A 193 -19.03 0.92 1.80
C LYS A 193 -19.86 1.20 3.05
N ALA A 194 -19.41 0.71 4.21
CA ALA A 194 -20.12 0.91 5.47
C ALA A 194 -20.17 2.40 5.83
N LEU A 195 -19.05 3.11 5.71
CA LEU A 195 -18.98 4.55 5.96
C LEU A 195 -19.89 5.35 5.01
N TYR A 196 -19.88 5.05 3.70
CA TYR A 196 -20.79 5.70 2.76
C TYR A 196 -22.26 5.41 3.06
N CYS A 197 -22.60 4.19 3.48
CA CYS A 197 -23.96 3.83 3.89
C CYS A 197 -24.44 4.58 5.14
N LEU A 198 -23.50 5.10 5.94
CA LEU A 198 -23.77 5.96 7.10
C LEU A 198 -23.72 7.46 6.77
N GLY A 199 -23.47 7.81 5.51
CA GLY A 199 -23.49 9.18 5.01
C GLY A 199 -22.24 9.99 5.32
N TYR A 200 -21.11 9.34 5.61
CA TYR A 200 -19.82 10.03 5.69
C TYR A 200 -19.36 10.49 4.30
N ASP A 201 -18.68 11.65 4.27
CA ASP A 201 -18.11 12.20 3.05
C ASP A 201 -16.77 11.55 2.67
N ASP A 202 -16.33 11.75 1.42
CA ASP A 202 -15.10 11.16 0.87
C ASP A 202 -13.87 11.48 1.74
N ALA A 203 -13.78 12.71 2.27
CA ALA A 203 -12.67 13.13 3.11
C ALA A 203 -12.63 12.34 4.42
N THR A 204 -13.77 12.11 5.07
CA THR A 204 -13.87 11.31 6.30
C THR A 204 -13.58 9.84 6.02
N VAL A 205 -14.07 9.32 4.90
CA VAL A 205 -13.77 7.94 4.46
C VAL A 205 -12.27 7.76 4.29
N ASP A 206 -11.61 8.68 3.59
CA ASP A 206 -10.17 8.61 3.34
C ASP A 206 -9.33 8.69 4.62
N GLU A 207 -9.73 9.52 5.58
CA GLU A 207 -9.07 9.58 6.90
C GLU A 207 -9.18 8.27 7.67
N VAL A 208 -10.34 7.62 7.63
CA VAL A 208 -10.52 6.30 8.26
C VAL A 208 -9.68 5.25 7.55
N LEU A 209 -9.71 5.17 6.22
CA LEU A 209 -8.91 4.21 5.46
C LEU A 209 -7.40 4.45 5.67
N PHE A 210 -6.96 5.71 5.69
CA PHE A 210 -5.59 6.08 6.00
C PHE A 210 -5.16 5.56 7.38
N LEU A 211 -6.00 5.70 8.41
CA LEU A 211 -5.71 5.21 9.77
C LEU A 211 -5.75 3.69 9.87
N LEU A 212 -6.53 3.00 9.04
CA LEU A 212 -6.62 1.55 9.02
C LEU A 212 -5.46 0.89 8.25
N GLU A 213 -4.91 1.53 7.22
CA GLU A 213 -3.91 0.94 6.34
C GLU A 213 -2.64 0.43 7.07
N PRO A 214 -2.05 1.14 8.06
CA PRO A 214 -0.90 0.63 8.82
C PRO A 214 -1.16 -0.70 9.53
N ILE A 215 -2.42 -1.03 9.81
CA ILE A 215 -2.80 -2.29 10.47
C ILE A 215 -2.57 -3.50 9.56
N ARG A 216 -2.53 -3.30 8.23
CA ARG A 216 -2.30 -4.36 7.24
C ARG A 216 -1.08 -5.22 7.60
N ALA A 217 0.05 -4.59 7.90
CA ALA A 217 1.27 -5.32 8.23
C ALA A 217 1.09 -6.23 9.46
N LEU A 218 0.33 -5.78 10.47
CA LEU A 218 0.05 -6.55 11.68
C LEU A 218 -0.86 -7.75 11.38
N VAL A 219 -1.93 -7.53 10.60
CA VAL A 219 -2.92 -8.56 10.27
C VAL A 219 -2.35 -9.61 9.33
N LEU A 220 -1.56 -9.20 8.34
CA LEU A 220 -0.94 -10.12 7.38
C LEU A 220 0.27 -10.86 7.97
N ASN A 221 0.62 -10.61 9.24
CA ASN A 221 1.86 -11.09 9.85
C ASN A 221 3.12 -10.70 9.03
N LYS A 222 3.01 -9.61 8.24
CA LYS A 222 4.10 -8.99 7.48
C LYS A 222 4.82 -7.92 8.28
N ALA A 223 4.39 -7.66 9.50
CA ALA A 223 5.08 -6.83 10.49
C ALA A 223 6.40 -7.49 10.96
N ARG A 224 7.27 -7.88 10.03
CA ARG A 224 8.71 -7.70 10.23
C ARG A 224 8.97 -6.21 10.08
N GLY A 225 8.48 -5.46 11.07
CA GLY A 225 8.61 -4.02 11.07
C GLY A 225 10.08 -3.64 11.02
N ILE A 226 10.34 -2.46 10.49
CA ILE A 226 11.62 -1.78 10.60
C ILE A 226 12.08 -1.68 12.08
N GLY A 227 11.15 -1.69 13.05
CA GLY A 227 11.42 -1.76 14.49
C GLY A 227 11.44 -3.16 15.10
N SER A 228 11.38 -4.24 14.31
CA SER A 228 11.56 -5.60 14.83
C SER A 228 12.98 -5.70 15.40
N GLN A 229 13.10 -6.15 16.66
CA GLN A 229 14.42 -6.37 17.25
C GLN A 229 15.18 -7.30 16.32
N GLN A 230 16.26 -6.77 15.76
CA GLN A 230 17.09 -7.53 14.87
C GLN A 230 17.55 -8.80 15.58
N LYS A 231 17.41 -9.94 14.90
CA LYS A 231 17.87 -11.22 15.44
C LYS A 231 19.38 -11.18 15.64
N MET A 232 19.81 -11.06 16.89
CA MET A 232 21.21 -11.18 17.26
C MET A 232 21.68 -12.62 16.99
N VAL A 233 22.80 -12.77 16.28
CA VAL A 233 23.41 -14.09 16.03
C VAL A 233 24.71 -14.15 16.81
N LYS A 234 24.78 -15.06 17.79
CA LYS A 234 25.90 -15.15 18.75
C LYS A 234 26.18 -13.82 19.47
N GLY A 235 25.12 -13.10 19.84
CA GLY A 235 25.22 -11.82 20.54
C GLY A 235 25.68 -10.64 19.68
N LYS A 236 25.78 -10.80 18.35
CA LYS A 236 26.16 -9.74 17.42
C LYS A 236 25.01 -9.28 16.52
N SER A 237 24.95 -7.98 16.25
CA SER A 237 24.02 -7.35 15.30
C SER A 237 24.41 -7.69 13.86
N VAL A 238 23.54 -7.40 12.88
CA VAL A 238 23.91 -7.53 11.46
C VAL A 238 25.01 -6.53 11.15
N LEU A 239 24.96 -5.30 11.68
CA LEU A 239 26.01 -4.29 11.47
C LEU A 239 27.39 -4.80 11.92
N GLU A 240 27.48 -5.37 13.12
CA GLU A 240 28.75 -5.94 13.62
C GLU A 240 29.22 -7.14 12.80
N ARG A 241 28.29 -7.93 12.26
CA ARG A 241 28.60 -9.07 11.39
C ARG A 241 29.02 -8.64 9.99
N LEU A 242 28.55 -7.49 9.50
CA LEU A 242 28.98 -6.84 8.27
C LEU A 242 30.32 -6.11 8.43
N GLY A 243 30.82 -5.98 9.67
CA GLY A 243 32.11 -5.35 9.98
C GLY A 243 32.02 -3.87 10.39
N GLY A 244 30.83 -3.39 10.74
CA GLY A 244 30.61 -2.03 11.27
C GLY A 244 30.11 -1.03 10.22
N GLU A 245 29.97 0.23 10.66
CA GLU A 245 29.39 1.32 9.85
C GLU A 245 30.19 1.58 8.57
N LEU A 246 31.52 1.61 8.66
CA LEU A 246 32.41 1.86 7.50
C LEU A 246 32.18 0.86 6.35
N ASN A 247 31.96 -0.41 6.66
CA ASN A 247 31.69 -1.41 5.62
C ASN A 247 30.31 -1.21 4.99
N LEU A 248 29.32 -0.79 5.78
CA LEU A 248 27.99 -0.52 5.26
C LEU A 248 27.96 0.76 4.42
N GLU A 249 28.71 1.79 4.81
CA GLU A 249 28.92 3.00 4.01
C GLU A 249 29.59 2.67 2.67
N ALA A 250 30.58 1.78 2.65
CA ALA A 250 31.21 1.31 1.41
C ALA A 250 30.23 0.53 0.50
N VAL A 251 29.33 -0.25 1.08
CA VAL A 251 28.23 -0.90 0.33
C VAL A 251 27.30 0.14 -0.27
N VAL A 252 26.93 1.17 0.49
CA VAL A 252 26.09 2.28 -0.01
C VAL A 252 26.78 3.04 -1.14
N GLU A 253 28.08 3.29 -1.04
CA GLU A 253 28.86 3.92 -2.11
C GLU A 253 28.78 3.09 -3.41
N THR A 254 29.03 1.78 -3.29
CA THR A 254 29.05 0.85 -4.44
C THR A 254 27.66 0.73 -5.07
N MET A 255 26.63 0.53 -4.24
CA MET A 255 25.24 0.49 -4.68
C MET A 255 24.85 1.81 -5.38
N HIS A 256 25.16 2.95 -4.78
CA HIS A 256 24.79 4.25 -5.34
C HIS A 256 25.45 4.44 -6.71
N PHE A 257 26.73 4.08 -6.84
CA PHE A 257 27.43 4.11 -8.13
C PHE A 257 26.77 3.19 -9.16
N GLY A 258 26.43 1.95 -8.79
CA GLY A 258 25.71 1.01 -9.67
C GLY A 258 24.36 1.57 -10.14
N CYS A 259 23.57 2.10 -9.21
CA CYS A 259 22.27 2.71 -9.51
C CYS A 259 22.37 3.90 -10.48
N GLN A 260 23.46 4.67 -10.45
CA GLN A 260 23.69 5.77 -11.40
C GLN A 260 24.01 5.28 -12.82
N GLN A 261 24.54 4.07 -12.97
CA GLN A 261 24.81 3.46 -14.27
C GLN A 261 23.59 2.71 -14.82
N ASP A 262 22.71 2.23 -13.94
CA ASP A 262 21.55 1.43 -14.33
C ASP A 262 20.49 2.28 -15.08
N PRO A 263 20.22 2.01 -16.37
CA PRO A 263 19.28 2.79 -17.16
C PRO A 263 17.84 2.75 -16.63
N ARG A 264 17.48 1.76 -15.79
CA ARG A 264 16.14 1.61 -15.19
C ARG A 264 15.90 2.61 -14.07
N ILE A 265 16.94 2.96 -13.30
CA ILE A 265 16.79 3.70 -12.04
C ILE A 265 17.69 4.92 -11.87
N LYS A 266 18.66 5.15 -12.76
CA LYS A 266 19.62 6.27 -12.68
C LYS A 266 18.99 7.65 -12.49
N TYR A 267 17.75 7.83 -12.91
CA TYR A 267 17.02 9.09 -12.79
C TYR A 267 16.61 9.44 -11.35
N PHE A 268 16.63 8.48 -10.42
CA PHE A 268 16.38 8.72 -8.99
C PHE A 268 17.63 9.14 -8.21
N PHE A 269 18.80 9.02 -8.83
CA PHE A 269 20.11 9.27 -8.20
C PHE A 269 20.73 10.51 -8.83
N SER A 270 20.99 11.53 -8.00
CA SER A 270 21.54 12.80 -8.49
C SER A 270 22.94 12.61 -9.08
N ILE A 271 23.31 13.37 -10.11
CA ILE A 271 24.70 13.45 -10.58
C ILE A 271 25.48 14.61 -9.95
N ASP A 272 24.78 15.52 -9.27
CA ASP A 272 25.39 16.63 -8.53
C ASP A 272 26.12 16.12 -7.27
N PRO A 273 27.43 16.42 -7.07
CA PRO A 273 28.23 15.84 -5.99
C PRO A 273 27.68 16.09 -4.58
N GLU A 274 27.15 17.29 -4.32
CA GLU A 274 26.61 17.63 -3.00
C GLU A 274 25.32 16.85 -2.71
N LYS A 275 24.42 16.78 -3.69
CA LYS A 275 23.19 15.99 -3.58
C LYS A 275 23.46 14.49 -3.48
N GLN A 276 24.46 13.98 -4.20
CA GLN A 276 24.90 12.59 -4.10
C GLN A 276 25.34 12.27 -2.67
N GLU A 277 26.23 13.08 -2.11
CA GLU A 277 26.77 12.85 -0.77
C GLU A 277 25.65 12.86 0.28
N ASN A 278 24.69 13.78 0.14
CA ASN A 278 23.50 13.81 0.98
C ASN A 278 22.61 12.57 0.80
N GLN A 279 22.40 12.09 -0.43
CA GLN A 279 21.64 10.87 -0.70
C GLN A 279 22.32 9.65 -0.07
N LYS A 280 23.63 9.48 -0.29
CA LYS A 280 24.42 8.39 0.31
C LYS A 280 24.37 8.42 1.83
N THR A 281 24.56 9.59 2.43
CA THR A 281 24.50 9.77 3.90
C THR A 281 23.14 9.32 4.45
N LYS A 282 22.04 9.74 3.84
CA LYS A 282 20.69 9.36 4.28
C LYS A 282 20.42 7.86 4.13
N ILE A 283 20.83 7.26 3.01
CA ILE A 283 20.69 5.82 2.79
C ILE A 283 21.52 5.05 3.83
N ALA A 284 22.77 5.46 4.07
CA ALA A 284 23.62 4.87 5.10
C ALA A 284 22.97 4.95 6.49
N GLN A 285 22.43 6.11 6.88
CA GLN A 285 21.74 6.26 8.17
C GLN A 285 20.54 5.32 8.32
N VAL A 286 19.72 5.18 7.27
CA VAL A 286 18.59 4.23 7.27
C VAL A 286 19.12 2.81 7.44
N LEU A 287 20.09 2.38 6.63
CA LEU A 287 20.62 1.02 6.67
C LEU A 287 21.36 0.71 7.98
N ILE A 288 22.13 1.65 8.52
CA ILE A 288 22.82 1.51 9.83
C ILE A 288 21.78 1.29 10.92
N GLY A 289 20.73 2.11 10.97
CA GLY A 289 19.64 1.96 11.94
C GLY A 289 18.93 0.61 11.80
N LEU A 290 18.62 0.19 10.56
CA LEU A 290 18.04 -1.13 10.26
C LEU A 290 18.96 -2.29 10.65
N CYS A 291 20.28 -2.08 10.55
CA CYS A 291 21.28 -3.08 10.85
C CYS A 291 21.67 -3.15 12.34
N GLY A 292 21.03 -2.36 13.21
CA GLY A 292 21.26 -2.38 14.66
C GLY A 292 22.30 -1.37 15.15
N GLY A 293 22.59 -0.34 14.35
CA GLY A 293 23.45 0.77 14.73
C GLY A 293 22.77 1.77 15.67
N PRO A 294 23.56 2.66 16.31
CA PRO A 294 23.08 3.62 17.29
C PRO A 294 22.28 4.78 16.67
N GLN A 295 22.58 5.14 15.41
CA GLN A 295 21.85 6.17 14.68
C GLN A 295 20.50 5.64 14.20
N ARG A 296 19.44 6.38 14.53
CA ARG A 296 18.09 6.12 14.00
C ARG A 296 17.73 7.24 13.04
N TYR A 297 17.60 6.88 11.76
CA TYR A 297 16.92 7.74 10.81
C TYR A 297 15.44 7.83 11.17
N ASP A 298 14.83 9.02 11.07
CA ASP A 298 13.38 9.15 11.23
C ASP A 298 12.68 8.62 9.98
N LEU A 299 12.20 7.39 10.09
CA LEU A 299 11.55 6.66 9.00
C LEU A 299 10.19 7.27 8.65
N GLU A 300 9.58 8.05 9.55
CA GLU A 300 8.35 8.78 9.24
C GLU A 300 8.56 9.80 8.11
N GLN A 301 9.81 10.21 7.85
CA GLN A 301 10.15 11.10 6.75
C GLN A 301 10.35 10.38 5.42
N LEU A 302 10.58 9.06 5.39
CA LEU A 302 10.86 8.34 4.14
C LEU A 302 9.71 8.45 3.15
N GLN A 303 8.48 8.19 3.60
CA GLN A 303 7.32 8.21 2.72
C GLN A 303 7.06 9.62 2.13
N PRO A 304 7.04 10.72 2.91
CA PRO A 304 6.92 12.07 2.36
C PRO A 304 8.00 12.43 1.33
N PHE A 305 9.26 12.02 1.52
CA PHE A 305 10.35 12.35 0.59
C PHE A 305 10.21 11.63 -0.76
N HIS A 306 9.70 10.40 -0.77
CA HIS A 306 9.57 9.59 -1.99
C HIS A 306 8.21 9.74 -2.67
N PHE A 307 7.28 10.47 -2.07
CA PHE A 307 5.88 10.58 -2.48
C PHE A 307 5.67 10.94 -3.96
N ASN A 308 6.50 11.85 -4.50
CA ASN A 308 6.38 12.31 -5.89
C ASN A 308 7.35 11.61 -6.85
N MET A 309 8.06 10.57 -6.41
CA MET A 309 9.11 9.93 -7.20
C MET A 309 8.59 8.79 -8.09
N ASN A 310 7.37 8.29 -7.90
CA ASN A 310 6.83 7.17 -8.71
C ASN A 310 7.75 5.93 -8.69
N ILE A 311 8.36 5.67 -7.54
CA ILE A 311 9.17 4.47 -7.28
C ILE A 311 8.21 3.28 -7.21
N THR A 312 8.60 2.16 -7.81
CA THR A 312 7.81 0.93 -7.89
C THR A 312 8.61 -0.22 -7.29
N ASP A 313 7.97 -1.36 -7.05
CA ASP A 313 8.70 -2.57 -6.65
C ASP A 313 9.75 -2.96 -7.71
N PHE A 314 9.47 -2.76 -8.99
CA PHE A 314 10.48 -2.91 -10.06
C PHE A 314 11.70 -1.98 -9.88
N HIS A 315 11.48 -0.71 -9.53
CA HIS A 315 12.59 0.22 -9.25
C HIS A 315 13.34 -0.18 -7.98
N PHE A 316 12.62 -0.67 -6.96
CA PHE A 316 13.22 -1.13 -5.72
C PHE A 316 14.05 -2.41 -5.93
N ASP A 317 13.54 -3.38 -6.67
CA ASP A 317 14.23 -4.60 -7.07
C ASP A 317 15.48 -4.28 -7.90
N ALA A 318 15.38 -3.33 -8.84
CA ALA A 318 16.54 -2.85 -9.58
C ALA A 318 17.61 -2.23 -8.64
N VAL A 319 17.22 -1.52 -7.58
CA VAL A 319 18.18 -1.06 -6.56
C VAL A 319 18.83 -2.25 -5.86
N LEU A 320 18.05 -3.27 -5.45
CA LEU A 320 18.57 -4.47 -4.78
C LEU A 320 19.54 -5.26 -5.68
N GLU A 321 19.28 -5.33 -6.98
CA GLU A 321 20.18 -5.95 -7.96
C GLU A 321 21.51 -5.21 -8.08
N ASN A 322 21.55 -3.90 -7.84
CA ASN A 322 22.77 -3.09 -7.83
C ASN A 322 23.53 -3.15 -6.49
N ILE A 323 23.04 -3.89 -5.49
CA ILE A 323 23.73 -4.15 -4.21
C ILE A 323 24.59 -5.43 -4.27
N GLN A 324 24.34 -6.32 -5.25
CA GLN A 324 25.01 -7.61 -5.40
C GLN A 324 26.40 -7.49 -6.05
#